data_AF-Q31MY3-F1
#
_entry.id   AF-Q31MY3-F1
#
_cell.length_a   1.000
_cell.length_b   1.000
_cell.length_c   1.000
_cell.angle_alpha   90.00
_cell.angle_beta   90.00
_cell.angle_gamma   90.00
#
_symmetry.space_group_name_H-M   'P 1'
#
loop_
_entity.id
_entity.type
_entity.pdbx_description
1 polymer ?
#
loop_
_entity_poly.entity_id
_entity_poly.type
_entity_poly.pdbx_seq_one_letter_code
_entity_poly.pdbx_strand_id
1 'polypeptide(L)'
;MQTRSWTSAAIALGLCLGVGWSAPVFSLTPSQRQQLKSLGIPVVIPKAIPTGFQVKNVSVKPCPAQSSRNSRGVCRFGPDYEILYRNSQGACFTMVAVGGGIGGVDQTYGYEVAVPLFRERVMLWFGDLNTNTPYRTPTEQQRQQSQSNLRSDWLGKGPFYGVSYVQREPQCRRGISPKQAEQVLRSLQFLR
;
A
#
# COMPACT_ATOMS: atom_id res chain seq x y z
N MET A 1 40.29 -12.41 -58.74
CA MET A 1 39.75 -11.25 -58.00
C MET A 1 38.38 -11.63 -57.45
N GLN A 2 38.25 -11.79 -56.13
CA GLN A 2 36.99 -11.68 -55.38
C GLN A 2 37.35 -11.77 -53.89
N THR A 3 37.37 -10.63 -53.20
CA THR A 3 37.60 -10.52 -51.76
C THR A 3 36.24 -10.42 -51.06
N ARG A 4 35.94 -11.36 -50.15
CA ARG A 4 34.73 -11.32 -49.30
C ARG A 4 35.03 -10.45 -48.07
N SER A 5 34.34 -9.31 -48.01
CA SER A 5 34.25 -8.43 -46.85
C SER A 5 33.35 -9.05 -45.77
N TRP A 6 33.83 -9.11 -44.54
CA TRP A 6 33.06 -9.48 -43.35
C TRP A 6 32.81 -8.22 -42.53
N THR A 7 31.57 -7.76 -42.48
CA THR A 7 31.14 -6.68 -41.58
C THR A 7 30.86 -7.25 -40.19
N SER A 8 31.66 -6.82 -39.21
CA SER A 8 31.40 -7.04 -37.79
C SER A 8 30.17 -6.26 -37.35
N ALA A 9 29.14 -6.96 -36.87
CA ALA A 9 28.01 -6.34 -36.18
C ALA A 9 28.41 -6.09 -34.71
N ALA A 10 28.57 -4.82 -34.33
CA ALA A 10 28.72 -4.42 -32.94
C ALA A 10 27.33 -4.40 -32.28
N ILE A 11 27.11 -5.31 -31.31
CA ILE A 11 25.92 -5.30 -30.47
C ILE A 11 26.18 -4.31 -29.33
N ALA A 12 25.56 -3.14 -29.41
CA ALA A 12 25.51 -2.18 -28.33
C ALA A 12 24.55 -2.67 -27.24
N LEU A 13 25.10 -3.17 -26.13
CA LEU A 13 24.35 -3.43 -24.90
C LEU A 13 24.03 -2.11 -24.21
N GLY A 14 22.80 -1.63 -24.41
CA GLY A 14 22.25 -0.50 -23.66
C GLY A 14 22.00 -0.87 -22.20
N LEU A 15 22.84 -0.35 -21.30
CA LEU A 15 22.61 -0.37 -19.85
C LEU A 15 21.52 0.66 -19.51
N CYS A 16 20.26 0.22 -19.48
CA CYS A 16 19.18 1.00 -18.89
C CYS A 16 19.34 1.03 -17.37
N LEU A 17 19.87 2.13 -16.82
CA LEU A 17 19.76 2.50 -15.41
C LEU A 17 18.31 2.91 -15.09
N GLY A 18 17.37 1.96 -15.20
CA GLY A 18 16.03 2.12 -14.68
C GLY A 18 16.05 1.91 -13.17
N VAL A 19 15.50 2.84 -12.40
CA VAL A 19 15.18 2.65 -10.98
C VAL A 19 14.37 1.35 -10.88
N GLY A 20 15.03 0.29 -10.42
CA GLY A 20 14.58 -1.08 -10.57
C GLY A 20 13.34 -1.36 -9.75
N TRP A 21 12.20 -1.46 -10.43
CA TRP A 21 11.04 -2.21 -9.96
C TRP A 21 11.31 -3.68 -10.28
N SER A 22 12.12 -4.35 -9.46
CA SER A 22 12.01 -5.80 -9.40
C SER A 22 10.63 -6.09 -8.84
N ALA A 23 9.87 -7.01 -9.41
CA ALA A 23 8.73 -7.59 -8.71
C ALA A 23 9.30 -8.70 -7.82
N PRO A 24 9.72 -8.44 -6.56
CA PRO A 24 9.87 -9.56 -5.65
C PRO A 24 8.52 -10.26 -5.61
N VAL A 25 8.53 -11.58 -5.65
CA VAL A 25 7.35 -12.38 -5.37
C VAL A 25 7.00 -12.10 -3.91
N PHE A 26 6.19 -11.07 -3.71
CA PHE A 26 5.59 -10.74 -2.44
C PHE A 26 4.80 -11.97 -1.99
N SER A 27 5.26 -12.62 -0.93
CA SER A 27 4.59 -13.82 -0.44
C SER A 27 4.41 -13.70 1.07
N LEU A 28 3.15 -13.51 1.46
CA LEU A 28 2.70 -13.89 2.79
C LEU A 28 3.04 -15.36 3.01
N THR A 29 3.51 -15.71 4.21
CA THR A 29 3.69 -17.12 4.58
C THR A 29 2.34 -17.84 4.59
N PRO A 30 2.31 -19.19 4.47
CA PRO A 30 1.06 -19.95 4.60
C PRO A 30 0.28 -19.63 5.88
N SER A 31 0.95 -19.49 7.03
CA SER A 31 0.25 -19.17 8.29
C SER A 31 -0.33 -17.76 8.29
N GLN A 32 0.38 -16.77 7.76
CA GLN A 32 -0.14 -15.40 7.59
C GLN A 32 -1.37 -15.36 6.68
N ARG A 33 -1.35 -16.12 5.58
CA ARG A 33 -2.52 -16.26 4.70
C ARG A 33 -3.69 -16.89 5.43
N GLN A 34 -3.45 -17.95 6.21
CA GLN A 34 -4.50 -18.62 6.98
C GLN A 34 -5.09 -17.71 8.05
N GLN A 35 -4.25 -16.95 8.76
CA GLN A 35 -4.66 -15.97 9.77
C GLN A 35 -5.53 -14.84 9.19
N LEU A 36 -5.19 -14.35 8.00
CA LEU A 36 -6.02 -13.36 7.30
C LEU A 36 -7.36 -13.98 6.84
N LYS A 37 -7.32 -15.19 6.27
CA LYS A 37 -8.53 -15.90 5.81
C LYS A 37 -9.47 -16.26 6.95
N SER A 38 -8.97 -16.51 8.16
CA SER A 38 -9.80 -16.85 9.32
C SER A 38 -10.73 -15.70 9.77
N LEU A 39 -10.52 -14.47 9.30
CA LEU A 39 -11.43 -13.36 9.58
C LEU A 39 -12.79 -13.52 8.87
N GLY A 40 -12.87 -14.32 7.81
CA GLY A 40 -14.11 -14.51 7.05
C GLY A 40 -14.56 -13.26 6.27
N ILE A 41 -13.63 -12.37 5.95
CA ILE A 41 -13.84 -11.20 5.08
C ILE A 41 -12.95 -11.31 3.84
N PRO A 42 -13.28 -10.63 2.73
CA PRO A 42 -12.33 -10.47 1.63
C PRO A 42 -11.08 -9.74 2.13
N VAL A 43 -9.90 -10.23 1.74
CA VAL A 43 -8.61 -9.67 2.15
C VAL A 43 -7.98 -9.01 0.94
N VAL A 44 -7.58 -7.75 1.08
CA VAL A 44 -6.92 -6.96 0.03
C VAL A 44 -5.44 -6.81 0.33
N ILE A 45 -4.62 -7.10 -0.67
CA ILE A 45 -3.18 -6.98 -0.63
C ILE A 45 -2.66 -6.27 -1.89
N PRO A 46 -1.53 -5.56 -1.83
CA PRO A 46 -0.87 -5.04 -3.00
C PRO A 46 -0.24 -6.17 -3.81
N LYS A 47 -0.37 -6.09 -5.14
CA LYS A 47 0.39 -6.92 -6.07
C LYS A 47 1.83 -6.42 -6.22
N ALA A 48 2.04 -5.12 -6.04
CA ALA A 48 3.36 -4.48 -6.13
C ALA A 48 3.64 -3.68 -4.85
N ILE A 49 4.83 -3.88 -4.29
CA ILE A 49 5.33 -3.11 -3.15
C ILE A 49 6.65 -2.43 -3.54
N PRO A 50 7.03 -1.33 -2.88
CA PRO A 50 8.29 -0.66 -3.19
C PRO A 50 9.50 -1.60 -2.98
N THR A 51 10.51 -1.45 -3.81
CA THR A 51 11.72 -2.29 -3.77
C THR A 51 12.35 -2.31 -2.37
N GLY A 52 12.74 -3.51 -1.92
CA GLY A 52 13.35 -3.74 -0.61
C GLY A 52 12.38 -3.84 0.57
N PHE A 53 11.07 -3.62 0.36
CA PHE A 53 10.06 -3.89 1.38
C PHE A 53 9.69 -5.38 1.43
N GLN A 54 9.29 -5.82 2.62
CA GLN A 54 8.81 -7.17 2.91
C GLN A 54 7.78 -7.14 4.04
N VAL A 55 6.91 -8.14 4.12
CA VAL A 55 6.00 -8.31 5.26
C VAL A 55 6.83 -8.52 6.52
N LYS A 56 6.59 -7.70 7.54
CA LYS A 56 7.17 -7.88 8.86
C LYS A 56 6.19 -8.43 9.86
N ASN A 57 4.94 -8.01 9.77
CA ASN A 57 3.92 -8.47 10.70
C ASN A 57 2.56 -8.54 10.02
N VAL A 58 1.74 -9.47 10.49
CA VAL A 58 0.32 -9.57 10.17
C VAL A 58 -0.42 -9.63 11.49
N SER A 59 -1.22 -8.60 11.76
CA SER A 59 -2.08 -8.54 12.94
C SER A 59 -3.53 -8.67 12.48
N VAL A 60 -4.31 -9.47 13.20
CA VAL A 60 -5.74 -9.63 12.95
C VAL A 60 -6.50 -9.47 14.26
N LYS A 61 -7.68 -8.85 14.17
CA LYS A 61 -8.61 -8.70 15.29
C LYS A 61 -9.97 -9.21 14.83
N PRO A 62 -10.37 -10.43 15.21
CA PRO A 62 -11.67 -10.96 14.82
C PRO A 62 -12.82 -10.17 15.48
N CYS A 63 -14.02 -10.31 14.93
CA CYS A 63 -15.22 -9.86 15.62
C CYS A 63 -15.35 -10.55 16.99
N PRO A 64 -15.85 -9.87 18.03
CA PRO A 64 -16.24 -10.52 19.27
C PRO A 64 -17.23 -11.67 18.98
N ALA A 65 -17.11 -12.78 19.71
CA ALA A 65 -17.83 -14.03 19.41
C ALA A 65 -19.36 -13.86 19.31
N GLN A 66 -19.94 -12.95 20.10
CA GLN A 66 -21.38 -12.69 20.17
C GLN A 66 -21.84 -11.53 19.28
N SER A 67 -20.94 -10.90 18.52
CA SER A 67 -21.31 -9.79 17.65
C SER A 67 -22.03 -10.28 16.39
N SER A 68 -23.18 -9.69 16.10
CA SER A 68 -23.84 -9.87 14.81
C SER A 68 -22.94 -9.41 13.67
N ARG A 69 -22.84 -10.23 12.63
CA ARG A 69 -22.09 -9.94 11.41
C ARG A 69 -23.07 -9.67 10.27
N ASN A 70 -22.77 -8.69 9.44
CA ASN A 70 -23.51 -8.46 8.21
C ASN A 70 -23.15 -9.50 7.13
N SER A 71 -23.78 -9.41 5.97
CA SER A 71 -23.55 -10.31 4.83
C SER A 71 -22.12 -10.27 4.25
N ARG A 72 -21.29 -9.32 4.69
CA ARG A 72 -19.89 -9.18 4.29
C ARG A 72 -18.91 -9.68 5.35
N GLY A 73 -19.41 -10.32 6.43
CA GLY A 73 -18.59 -10.86 7.52
C GLY A 73 -18.15 -9.82 8.55
N VAL A 74 -18.68 -8.60 8.48
CA VAL A 74 -18.26 -7.44 9.29
C VAL A 74 -19.23 -7.19 10.45
N CYS A 75 -18.72 -6.90 11.63
CA CYS A 75 -19.42 -6.40 12.81
C CYS A 75 -19.11 -4.92 13.06
N ARG A 76 -19.79 -4.28 14.03
CA ARG A 76 -19.67 -2.82 14.30
C ARG A 76 -18.24 -2.31 14.45
N PHE A 77 -17.34 -3.10 15.03
CA PHE A 77 -15.95 -2.75 15.32
C PHE A 77 -14.95 -3.85 14.88
N GLY A 78 -15.22 -4.50 13.75
CA GLY A 78 -14.34 -5.55 13.23
C GLY A 78 -14.97 -6.39 12.12
N PRO A 79 -14.32 -7.46 11.65
CA PRO A 79 -12.95 -7.79 11.99
C PRO A 79 -11.97 -6.82 11.31
N ASP A 80 -10.80 -6.65 11.92
CA ASP A 80 -9.75 -5.78 11.42
C ASP A 80 -8.51 -6.59 11.07
N TYR A 81 -7.71 -6.12 10.11
CA TYR A 81 -6.35 -6.59 9.93
C TYR A 81 -5.39 -5.45 9.61
N GLU A 82 -4.12 -5.68 9.91
CA GLU A 82 -3.00 -4.84 9.50
C GLU A 82 -1.86 -5.73 8.98
N ILE A 83 -1.36 -5.40 7.80
CA ILE A 83 -0.16 -6.00 7.24
C ILE A 83 0.92 -4.92 7.23
N LEU A 84 1.95 -5.11 8.06
CA LEU A 84 3.09 -4.20 8.16
C LEU A 84 4.16 -4.58 7.15
N TYR A 85 4.54 -3.62 6.32
CA TYR A 85 5.63 -3.72 5.37
C TYR A 85 6.79 -2.86 5.83
N ARG A 86 8.01 -3.40 5.77
CA ARG A 86 9.22 -2.66 6.15
C ARG A 86 10.42 -3.02 5.29
N ASN A 87 11.28 -2.06 5.01
CA ASN A 87 12.58 -2.30 4.37
C ASN A 87 13.74 -2.36 5.40
N SER A 88 14.94 -2.70 4.93
CA SER A 88 16.15 -2.77 5.78
C SER A 88 16.54 -1.43 6.42
N GLN A 89 16.06 -0.32 5.85
CA GLN A 89 16.40 1.03 6.27
C GLN A 89 15.33 1.66 7.19
N GLY A 90 14.42 0.85 7.74
CA GLY A 90 13.39 1.29 8.68
C GLY A 90 12.25 2.11 8.07
N ALA A 91 12.09 2.11 6.74
CA ALA A 91 10.91 2.69 6.10
C ALA A 91 9.73 1.71 6.17
N CYS A 92 8.54 2.21 6.49
CA CYS A 92 7.35 1.39 6.72
C CYS A 92 6.10 1.92 6.01
N PHE A 93 5.19 1.00 5.71
CA PHE A 93 3.79 1.31 5.45
C PHE A 93 2.93 0.12 5.85
N THR A 94 1.63 0.33 5.92
CA THR A 94 0.65 -0.69 6.25
C THR A 94 -0.45 -0.76 5.22
N MET A 95 -0.96 -1.96 5.04
CA MET A 95 -2.27 -2.21 4.48
C MET A 95 -3.20 -2.57 5.61
N VAL A 96 -4.31 -1.85 5.73
CA VAL A 96 -5.28 -2.06 6.79
C VAL A 96 -6.64 -2.39 6.21
N ALA A 97 -7.41 -3.19 6.96
CA ALA A 97 -8.85 -3.23 6.81
C ALA A 97 -9.51 -3.08 8.18
N VAL A 98 -10.61 -2.33 8.21
CA VAL A 98 -11.42 -2.15 9.42
C VAL A 98 -12.88 -2.46 9.15
N GLY A 99 -13.56 -3.01 10.15
CA GLY A 99 -14.99 -3.29 10.04
C GLY A 99 -15.89 -2.05 10.16
N GLY A 100 -15.42 -1.02 10.86
CA GLY A 100 -16.18 0.18 11.14
C GLY A 100 -15.35 1.21 11.90
N GLY A 101 -16.00 2.26 12.41
CA GLY A 101 -15.30 3.35 13.11
C GLY A 101 -14.41 4.16 12.18
N ILE A 102 -14.80 4.29 10.91
CA ILE A 102 -14.04 5.06 9.93
C ILE A 102 -14.15 6.55 10.24
N GLY A 103 -13.00 7.18 10.44
CA GLY A 103 -12.84 8.62 10.54
C GLY A 103 -11.75 9.10 9.59
N GLY A 104 -11.66 10.41 9.43
CA GLY A 104 -10.63 11.08 8.68
C GLY A 104 -10.15 12.33 9.41
N VAL A 105 -8.88 12.66 9.24
CA VAL A 105 -8.27 13.92 9.65
C VAL A 105 -7.70 14.60 8.42
N ASP A 106 -8.08 15.85 8.17
CA ASP A 106 -7.54 16.59 7.04
C ASP A 106 -6.03 16.79 7.20
N GLN A 107 -5.34 16.82 6.06
CA GLN A 107 -3.90 17.02 6.01
C GLN A 107 -3.53 18.14 5.04
N THR A 108 -2.33 18.70 5.20
CA THR A 108 -1.82 19.79 4.38
C THR A 108 -1.93 19.54 2.89
N TYR A 109 -1.67 18.30 2.45
CA TYR A 109 -1.66 17.91 1.05
C TYR A 109 -2.60 16.74 0.77
N GLY A 110 -3.25 16.80 -0.40
CA GLY A 110 -4.16 15.76 -0.86
C GLY A 110 -4.23 15.71 -2.37
N TYR A 111 -4.35 14.50 -2.92
CA TYR A 111 -4.69 14.31 -4.33
C TYR A 111 -5.36 12.96 -4.57
N GLU A 112 -6.16 12.87 -5.62
CA GLU A 112 -6.90 11.64 -5.95
C GLU A 112 -6.01 10.59 -6.61
N VAL A 113 -6.18 9.35 -6.17
CA VAL A 113 -5.57 8.15 -6.74
C VAL A 113 -6.67 7.20 -7.21
N ALA A 114 -6.58 6.75 -8.46
CA ALA A 114 -7.46 5.71 -8.98
C ALA A 114 -7.08 4.35 -8.41
N VAL A 115 -8.08 3.59 -7.97
CA VAL A 115 -7.92 2.25 -7.38
C VAL A 115 -8.73 1.25 -8.21
N PRO A 116 -8.11 0.60 -9.22
CA PRO A 116 -8.81 -0.23 -10.18
C PRO A 116 -9.62 -1.38 -9.56
N LEU A 117 -9.13 -1.97 -8.46
CA LEU A 117 -9.80 -3.08 -7.78
C LEU A 117 -11.25 -2.74 -7.37
N PHE A 118 -11.47 -1.49 -6.93
CA PHE A 118 -12.77 -1.01 -6.48
C PHE A 118 -13.51 -0.17 -7.54
N ARG A 119 -12.84 0.17 -8.65
CA ARG A 119 -13.33 1.14 -9.66
C ARG A 119 -13.66 2.50 -9.03
N GLU A 120 -12.87 2.88 -8.03
CA GLU A 120 -13.05 4.10 -7.23
C GLU A 120 -11.81 4.99 -7.34
N ARG A 121 -11.97 6.25 -6.96
CA ARG A 121 -10.88 7.20 -6.72
C ARG A 121 -10.93 7.59 -5.26
N VAL A 122 -9.78 7.58 -4.59
CA VAL A 122 -9.67 7.96 -3.18
C VAL A 122 -8.62 9.05 -3.02
N MET A 123 -8.81 9.90 -2.03
CA MET A 123 -7.78 10.86 -1.69
C MET A 123 -6.60 10.15 -1.02
N LEU A 124 -5.40 10.54 -1.42
CA LEU A 124 -4.16 10.22 -0.73
C LEU A 124 -3.69 11.48 -0.02
N TRP A 125 -3.72 11.43 1.30
CA TRP A 125 -3.42 12.54 2.20
C TRP A 125 -2.01 12.42 2.77
N PHE A 126 -1.33 13.56 2.91
CA PHE A 126 -0.07 13.64 3.64
C PHE A 126 0.30 15.05 4.10
N GLY A 127 1.35 15.16 4.92
CA GLY A 127 1.82 16.39 5.53
C GLY A 127 1.29 16.57 6.94
N ASP A 128 1.26 17.83 7.40
CA ASP A 128 0.79 18.17 8.75
C ASP A 128 -0.69 17.85 8.90
N LEU A 129 -1.08 17.49 10.12
CA LEU A 129 -2.45 17.15 10.49
C LEU A 129 -3.19 18.40 10.97
N ASN A 130 -4.52 18.41 10.85
CA ASN A 130 -5.40 19.40 11.49
C ASN A 130 -5.05 20.85 11.14
N THR A 131 -4.72 21.11 9.88
CA THR A 131 -4.22 22.43 9.46
C THR A 131 -5.26 23.54 9.49
N ASN A 132 -6.53 23.25 9.83
CA ASN A 132 -7.69 24.18 9.80
C ASN A 132 -7.77 25.02 8.51
N THR A 133 -7.20 24.49 7.43
CA THR A 133 -7.03 25.18 6.14
C THR A 133 -7.34 24.18 5.03
N PRO A 134 -7.81 24.65 3.87
CA PRO A 134 -8.01 23.77 2.73
C PRO A 134 -6.72 23.04 2.37
N TYR A 135 -6.83 21.76 2.05
CA TYR A 135 -5.69 20.99 1.56
C TYR A 135 -5.16 21.60 0.24
N ARG A 136 -3.88 21.36 -0.03
CA ARG A 136 -3.22 21.80 -1.25
C ARG A 136 -2.89 20.62 -2.14
N THR A 137 -3.00 20.81 -3.45
CA THR A 137 -2.46 19.85 -4.41
C THR A 137 -0.93 19.86 -4.33
N PRO A 138 -0.28 18.72 -4.10
CA PRO A 138 1.17 18.67 -3.97
C PRO A 138 1.88 18.80 -5.32
N THR A 139 3.09 19.36 -5.31
CA THR A 139 4.00 19.33 -6.44
C THR A 139 4.55 17.92 -6.67
N GLU A 140 5.08 17.65 -7.88
CA GLU A 140 5.69 16.35 -8.15
C GLU A 140 6.87 16.05 -7.22
N GLN A 141 7.67 17.07 -6.87
CA GLN A 141 8.77 16.91 -5.91
C GLN A 141 8.27 16.49 -4.53
N GLN A 142 7.18 17.09 -4.04
CA GLN A 142 6.57 16.73 -2.75
C GLN A 142 6.07 15.27 -2.75
N ARG A 143 5.56 14.79 -3.89
CA ARG A 143 5.09 13.40 -4.03
C ARG A 143 6.21 12.35 -4.02
N GLN A 144 7.45 12.76 -4.25
CA GLN A 144 8.62 11.88 -4.22
C GLN A 144 9.23 11.76 -2.82
N GLN A 145 8.90 12.67 -1.91
CA GLN A 145 9.46 12.69 -0.55
C GLN A 145 8.72 11.72 0.37
N SER A 146 9.46 10.97 1.18
CA SER A 146 8.91 10.08 2.20
C SER A 146 8.11 10.87 3.24
N GLN A 147 6.97 10.33 3.67
CA GLN A 147 6.05 11.00 4.59
C GLN A 147 5.79 10.14 5.83
N SER A 148 5.90 10.72 7.03
CA SER A 148 5.57 10.06 8.30
C SER A 148 4.10 10.20 8.69
N ASN A 149 3.30 10.92 7.92
CA ASN A 149 1.87 11.08 8.14
C ASN A 149 1.18 10.90 6.80
N LEU A 150 1.25 9.71 6.20
CA LEU A 150 0.59 9.41 4.93
C LEU A 150 -0.56 8.46 5.16
N ARG A 151 -1.72 8.72 4.56
CA ARG A 151 -2.87 7.81 4.58
C ARG A 151 -3.73 7.98 3.33
N SER A 152 -4.36 6.91 2.88
CA SER A 152 -5.47 7.02 1.94
C SER A 152 -6.79 7.22 2.68
N ASP A 153 -7.78 7.76 1.99
CA ASP A 153 -9.17 7.52 2.38
C ASP A 153 -9.51 6.04 2.29
N TRP A 154 -10.62 5.71 2.94
CA TRP A 154 -11.15 4.35 3.01
C TRP A 154 -11.73 3.91 1.67
N LEU A 155 -11.38 2.71 1.25
CA LEU A 155 -11.87 2.03 0.06
C LEU A 155 -12.95 1.01 0.42
N GLY A 156 -13.88 0.79 -0.51
CA GLY A 156 -14.89 -0.24 -0.39
C GLY A 156 -16.04 0.12 0.55
N LYS A 157 -16.96 -0.83 0.75
CA LYS A 157 -18.25 -0.59 1.43
C LYS A 157 -18.37 -1.36 2.75
N GLY A 158 -17.26 -1.77 3.35
CA GLY A 158 -17.24 -2.65 4.52
C GLY A 158 -16.90 -4.10 4.14
N PRO A 159 -15.75 -4.66 4.56
CA PRO A 159 -14.69 -3.97 5.31
C PRO A 159 -14.12 -2.78 4.51
N PHE A 160 -13.57 -1.81 5.24
CA PHE A 160 -12.99 -0.60 4.67
C PHE A 160 -11.48 -0.74 4.60
N TYR A 161 -10.88 -0.52 3.44
CA TYR A 161 -9.44 -0.76 3.23
C TYR A 161 -8.67 0.55 3.09
N GLY A 162 -7.41 0.56 3.50
CA GLY A 162 -6.56 1.73 3.36
C GLY A 162 -5.07 1.41 3.34
N VAL A 163 -4.30 2.37 2.83
CA VAL A 163 -2.84 2.43 2.98
C VAL A 163 -2.52 3.50 4.00
N SER A 164 -1.63 3.22 4.96
CA SER A 164 -1.19 4.23 5.93
C SER A 164 0.27 4.03 6.34
N TYR A 165 0.90 5.11 6.80
CA TYR A 165 2.08 5.00 7.66
C TYR A 165 1.69 4.41 9.02
N VAL A 166 2.65 3.74 9.68
CA VAL A 166 2.51 3.24 11.05
C VAL A 166 3.46 3.99 11.97
N GLN A 167 2.90 4.73 12.92
CA GLN A 167 3.70 5.52 13.88
C GLN A 167 4.04 4.74 15.15
N ARG A 168 3.23 3.73 15.50
CA ARG A 168 3.34 2.97 16.76
C ARG A 168 4.49 1.96 16.82
N GLU A 169 5.18 1.73 15.70
CA GLU A 169 6.26 0.75 15.63
C GLU A 169 7.62 1.44 15.73
N PRO A 170 8.41 1.22 16.80
CA PRO A 170 9.70 1.91 17.01
C PRO A 170 10.71 1.69 15.88
N GLN A 171 10.57 0.57 15.15
CA GLN A 171 11.44 0.22 14.02
C GLN A 171 11.03 0.92 12.71
N CYS A 172 9.92 1.65 12.71
CA CYS A 172 9.43 2.46 11.60
C CYS A 172 9.87 3.92 11.80
N ARG A 173 11.00 4.27 11.18
CA ARG A 173 11.63 5.58 11.31
C ARG A 173 11.15 6.59 10.27
N ARG A 174 10.55 6.10 9.19
CA ARG A 174 10.03 6.91 8.07
C ARG A 174 8.95 6.15 7.32
N GLY A 175 8.06 6.86 6.63
CA GLY A 175 7.09 6.23 5.74
C GLY A 175 7.59 6.08 4.31
N ILE A 176 6.70 5.61 3.44
CA ILE A 176 6.88 5.64 1.98
C ILE A 176 6.56 7.03 1.43
N SER A 177 6.96 7.31 0.18
CA SER A 177 6.54 8.52 -0.51
C SER A 177 5.09 8.43 -1.00
N PRO A 178 4.41 9.57 -1.25
CA PRO A 178 3.10 9.58 -1.88
C PRO A 178 3.07 8.84 -3.22
N LYS A 179 4.14 8.93 -4.01
CA LYS A 179 4.25 8.20 -5.29
C LYS A 179 4.26 6.69 -5.08
N GLN A 180 5.02 6.21 -4.09
CA GLN A 180 5.05 4.80 -3.72
C GLN A 180 3.69 4.32 -3.22
N ALA A 181 3.01 5.10 -2.38
CA ALA A 181 1.68 4.78 -1.87
C ALA A 181 0.63 4.72 -2.99
N GLU A 182 0.69 5.64 -3.96
CA GLU A 182 -0.15 5.60 -5.16
C GLU A 182 0.04 4.29 -5.93
N GLN A 183 1.29 3.83 -6.10
CA GLN A 183 1.57 2.58 -6.80
C GLN A 183 1.06 1.35 -6.03
N VAL A 184 1.18 1.35 -4.70
CA VAL A 184 0.58 0.34 -3.83
C VAL A 184 -0.95 0.29 -4.05
N LEU A 185 -1.63 1.44 -3.96
CA LEU A 185 -3.07 1.57 -4.17
C LEU A 185 -3.52 1.11 -5.57
N ARG A 186 -2.78 1.47 -6.62
CA ARG A 186 -3.08 1.04 -8.00
C ARG A 186 -2.88 -0.46 -8.22
N SER A 187 -2.06 -1.10 -7.39
CA SER A 187 -1.72 -2.52 -7.51
C SER A 187 -2.58 -3.45 -6.65
N LEU A 188 -3.56 -2.93 -5.91
CA LEU A 188 -4.36 -3.74 -5.00
C LEU A 188 -5.09 -4.88 -5.72
N GLN A 189 -5.16 -6.02 -5.05
CA GLN A 189 -5.87 -7.22 -5.47
C GLN A 189 -6.46 -7.95 -4.27
N PHE A 190 -7.45 -8.81 -4.49
CA PHE A 190 -7.89 -9.76 -3.47
C PHE A 190 -6.86 -10.87 -3.29
N LEU A 191 -6.60 -11.22 -2.03
CA LEU A 191 -5.83 -12.40 -1.66
C LEU A 191 -6.60 -13.65 -2.11
N ARG A 192 -5.97 -14.47 -2.95
CA ARG A 192 -6.52 -15.75 -3.43
C ARG A 192 -6.21 -16.88 -2.44
#